data_AF-A0A1H2IB99-F1
#
_entry.id   AF-A0A1H2IB99-F1
#
_cell.length_a   1.000
_cell.length_b   1.000
_cell.length_c   1.000
_cell.angle_alpha   90.00
_cell.angle_beta   90.00
_cell.angle_gamma   90.00
#
_symmetry.space_group_name_H-M   'P 1'
#
loop_
_entity.id
_entity.type
_entity.pdbx_description
1 polymer ?
#
loop_
_entity_poly.entity_id
_entity_poly.type
_entity_poly.pdbx_seq_one_letter_code
_entity_poly.pdbx_strand_id
1 'polypeptide(L)'
;MWVETDIGTFEIVDYAHGSADGLLIIRGRTLAELEALRDRYLPELEDIEDSSDEDLPFNGQAYAEDVAGAMAAMTRGLSTYQPAVIQPGEELLLDLDAGQRGSLRLVGKRLAVPPAVEQSGGCS
;
A
#
# COMPACT_ATOMS: atom_id res chain seq x y z
N MET A 1 2.43 13.95 -6.22
CA MET A 1 1.14 13.22 -6.24
C MET A 1 0.49 13.36 -4.88
N TRP A 2 -0.83 13.47 -4.79
CA TRP A 2 -1.55 13.60 -3.52
C TRP A 2 -2.36 12.33 -3.20
N VAL A 3 -2.37 11.93 -1.93
CA VAL A 3 -3.11 10.77 -1.43
C VAL A 3 -3.87 11.15 -0.17
N GLU A 4 -5.18 10.94 -0.17
CA GLU A 4 -6.03 11.08 1.02
C GLU A 4 -6.39 9.69 1.55
N THR A 5 -6.26 9.51 2.86
CA THR A 5 -6.46 8.22 3.54
C THR A 5 -7.22 8.40 4.85
N ASP A 6 -7.53 7.30 5.54
CA ASP A 6 -8.11 7.32 6.88
C ASP A 6 -7.13 7.80 7.97
N ILE A 7 -5.82 7.82 7.67
CA ILE A 7 -4.77 8.22 8.60
C ILE A 7 -4.17 9.60 8.33
N GLY A 8 -4.53 10.24 7.21
CA GLY A 8 -4.01 11.57 6.85
C GLY A 8 -4.02 11.87 5.35
N THR A 9 -3.59 13.08 5.02
CA THR A 9 -3.35 13.53 3.65
C THR A 9 -1.85 13.70 3.40
N PHE A 10 -1.36 13.06 2.34
CA PHE A 10 0.07 13.04 2.01
C PHE A 10 0.33 13.58 0.61
N GLU A 11 1.42 14.33 0.46
CA GLU A 11 2.01 14.64 -0.83
C GLU A 11 3.29 13.82 -1.01
N ILE A 12 3.41 13.14 -2.15
CA ILE A 12 4.58 12.33 -2.50
C ILE A 12 5.26 13.00 -3.69
N VAL A 13 6.52 13.38 -3.51
CA VAL A 13 7.33 14.08 -4.51
C VAL A 13 8.65 13.35 -4.74
N ASP A 14 9.09 13.36 -5.99
CA ASP A 14 10.44 12.94 -6.37
C ASP A 14 11.37 14.15 -6.25
N TYR A 15 12.48 14.00 -5.52
CA TYR A 15 13.48 15.05 -5.46
C TYR A 15 14.36 15.00 -6.71
N ALA A 16 13.86 15.61 -7.79
CA ALA A 16 14.44 15.54 -9.13
C ALA A 16 15.91 15.99 -9.25
N HIS A 17 16.55 16.53 -8.20
CA HIS A 17 17.85 17.21 -8.27
C HIS A 17 18.89 16.76 -7.21
N GLY A 18 18.97 15.46 -6.88
CA GLY A 18 20.20 14.95 -6.24
C GLY A 18 20.07 13.82 -5.24
N SER A 19 18.88 13.26 -5.01
CA SER A 19 18.76 12.05 -4.20
C SER A 19 19.05 10.80 -5.03
N ALA A 20 19.54 9.75 -4.36
CA ALA A 20 19.77 8.44 -4.97
C ALA A 20 18.52 7.99 -5.75
N ASP A 21 18.73 7.38 -6.93
CA ASP A 21 17.64 6.90 -7.80
C ASP A 21 16.55 6.19 -6.98
N GLY A 22 15.33 6.73 -7.03
CA GLY A 22 14.17 6.13 -6.39
C GLY A 22 13.89 6.56 -4.95
N LEU A 23 14.59 7.54 -4.37
CA LEU A 23 14.20 8.11 -3.08
C LEU A 23 13.07 9.14 -3.25
N LEU A 24 11.99 8.97 -2.50
CA LEU A 24 10.83 9.86 -2.50
C LEU A 24 10.72 10.62 -1.17
N ILE A 25 10.24 11.86 -1.25
CA ILE A 25 9.85 12.62 -0.07
C ILE A 25 8.34 12.50 0.09
N ILE A 26 7.91 12.16 1.30
CA ILE A 26 6.52 12.09 1.72
C ILE A 26 6.26 13.22 2.71
N ARG A 27 5.31 14.07 2.37
CA ARG A 27 4.98 15.29 3.12
C ARG A 27 3.62 15.15 3.79
N GLY A 28 3.51 15.63 5.02
CA GLY A 28 2.29 15.61 5.83
C GLY A 28 1.99 16.96 6.48
N ARG A 29 0.73 17.17 6.89
CA ARG A 29 0.33 18.40 7.59
C ARG A 29 0.74 18.38 9.05
N THR A 30 0.74 17.19 9.64
CA THR A 30 1.10 16.98 11.04
C THR A 30 2.12 15.85 11.19
N LEU A 31 2.99 15.96 12.18
CA LEU A 31 3.91 14.88 12.56
C LEU A 31 3.18 13.55 12.79
N ALA A 32 2.02 13.61 13.47
CA ALA A 32 1.22 12.44 13.80
C ALA A 32 0.73 11.66 12.57
N GLU A 33 0.46 12.34 11.45
CA GLU A 33 0.09 11.66 10.19
C GLU A 33 1.26 10.85 9.63
N LEU A 34 2.48 11.41 9.64
CA LEU A 34 3.67 10.69 9.17
C LEU A 34 4.05 9.54 10.12
N GLU A 35 3.89 9.72 11.43
CA GLU A 35 4.09 8.64 12.40
C GLU A 35 3.06 7.52 12.18
N ALA A 36 1.79 7.85 11.96
CA ALA A 36 0.76 6.85 11.67
C ALA A 36 1.02 6.12 10.35
N LEU A 37 1.51 6.83 9.32
CA LEU A 37 1.92 6.22 8.06
C LEU A 37 3.07 5.24 8.27
N ARG A 38 4.10 5.66 9.02
CA ARG A 38 5.25 4.82 9.36
C ARG A 38 4.83 3.55 10.09
N ASP A 39 4.06 3.71 11.15
CA ASP A 39 3.73 2.61 12.05
C ASP A 39 2.80 1.58 11.41
N ARG A 40 1.94 2.01 10.47
CA ARG A 40 0.89 1.15 9.90
C ARG A 40 1.24 0.58 8.52
N TYR A 41 1.95 1.33 7.68
CA TYR A 41 2.08 0.98 6.27
C TYR A 41 3.49 1.13 5.69
N LEU A 42 4.34 2.01 6.24
CA LEU A 42 5.66 2.33 5.68
C LEU A 42 6.72 2.42 6.79
N PRO A 43 7.10 1.31 7.45
CA PRO A 43 8.06 1.34 8.55
C PRO A 43 9.44 1.86 8.16
N GLU A 44 9.77 1.84 6.87
CA GLU A 44 11.00 2.39 6.26
C GLU A 44 10.96 3.92 6.10
N LEU A 45 9.89 4.60 6.56
CA LEU A 45 9.82 6.07 6.56
C LEU A 45 10.80 6.64 7.59
N GLU A 46 11.85 7.28 7.10
CA GLU A 46 12.93 7.86 7.90
C GLU A 46 12.98 9.38 7.76
N ASP A 47 13.89 10.02 8.52
CA ASP A 47 14.21 11.44 8.44
C ASP A 47 12.98 12.37 8.48
N ILE A 48 12.10 12.14 9.46
CA ILE A 48 10.92 13.00 9.65
C ILE A 48 11.36 14.36 10.22
N GLU A 49 11.39 15.37 9.37
CA GLU A 49 11.83 16.74 9.65
C GLU A 49 10.70 17.75 9.49
N ASP A 50 10.73 18.82 10.30
CA ASP A 50 9.84 19.97 10.22
C ASP A 50 10.49 21.09 9.38
N SER A 51 10.01 21.27 8.15
CA SER A 51 10.24 22.44 7.31
C SER A 51 9.18 23.51 7.65
N SER A 52 9.57 24.44 8.51
CA SER A 52 8.68 25.46 9.10
C SER A 52 8.07 26.50 8.14
N ASP A 53 8.22 26.35 6.81
CA ASP A 53 7.88 27.37 5.81
C ASP A 53 6.91 26.88 4.70
N GLU A 54 6.22 25.74 4.89
CA GLU A 54 5.37 25.14 3.84
C GLU A 54 4.00 24.68 4.34
N ASP A 55 3.01 24.59 3.43
CA ASP A 55 1.64 24.10 3.72
C ASP A 55 1.63 22.65 4.25
N LEU A 56 2.66 21.88 3.93
CA LEU A 56 2.98 20.57 4.49
C LEU A 56 4.37 20.65 5.13
N PRO A 57 4.47 21.01 6.41
CA PRO A 57 5.75 21.27 7.05
C PRO A 57 6.50 19.99 7.42
N PHE A 58 5.84 18.84 7.54
CA PHE A 58 6.53 17.61 7.93
C PHE A 58 6.93 16.81 6.69
N ASN A 59 8.19 16.42 6.60
CA ASN A 59 8.74 15.65 5.48
C ASN A 59 9.43 14.40 6.02
N GLY A 60 9.15 13.23 5.45
CA GLY A 60 9.92 12.02 5.65
C GLY A 60 10.39 11.46 4.32
N GLN A 61 11.32 10.51 4.35
CA GLN A 61 11.93 9.94 3.16
C GLN A 61 11.77 8.41 3.14
N ALA A 62 11.51 7.86 1.95
CA ALA A 62 11.46 6.41 1.74
C ALA A 62 11.71 6.08 0.26
N TYR A 63 12.16 4.86 -0.04
CA TYR A 63 12.34 4.43 -1.41
C TYR A 63 11.01 4.15 -2.12
N ALA A 64 10.99 4.37 -3.43
CA ALA A 64 9.80 4.24 -4.26
C ALA A 64 9.19 2.82 -4.22
N GLU A 65 10.01 1.78 -4.06
CA GLU A 65 9.55 0.40 -3.91
C GLU A 65 8.74 0.21 -2.62
N ASP A 66 9.24 0.74 -1.50
CA ASP A 66 8.56 0.66 -0.20
C ASP A 66 7.28 1.49 -0.20
N VAL A 67 7.32 2.69 -0.79
CA VAL A 67 6.14 3.55 -0.97
C VAL A 67 5.08 2.85 -1.83
N ALA A 68 5.48 2.16 -2.90
CA ALA A 68 4.55 1.39 -3.72
C ALA A 68 3.91 0.23 -2.93
N GLY A 69 4.69 -0.45 -2.08
CA GLY A 69 4.19 -1.47 -1.16
C GLY A 69 3.16 -0.93 -0.17
N ALA A 70 3.45 0.22 0.45
CA ALA A 70 2.55 0.91 1.36
C ALA A 70 1.24 1.32 0.67
N MET A 71 1.30 1.88 -0.54
CA MET A 71 0.11 2.23 -1.34
C MET A 71 -0.77 1.01 -1.66
N ALA A 72 -0.14 -0.11 -2.00
CA ALA A 72 -0.86 -1.35 -2.25
C ALA A 72 -1.56 -1.86 -0.97
N ALA A 73 -0.88 -1.77 0.18
CA ALA A 73 -1.46 -2.15 1.48
C ALA A 73 -2.62 -1.24 1.88
N MET A 74 -2.48 0.08 1.74
CA MET A 74 -3.53 1.06 2.01
C MET A 74 -4.77 0.80 1.14
N THR A 75 -4.59 0.56 -0.16
CA THR A 75 -5.71 0.26 -1.07
C THR A 75 -6.47 -1.01 -0.67
N ARG A 76 -5.76 -2.04 -0.18
CA ARG A 76 -6.40 -3.27 0.33
C ARG A 76 -7.17 -3.06 1.63
N GLY A 77 -6.79 -2.04 2.41
CA GLY A 77 -7.49 -1.65 3.64
C GLY A 77 -8.81 -0.90 3.40
N LEU A 78 -9.07 -0.45 2.16
CA LEU A 78 -10.34 0.19 1.81
C LEU A 78 -11.46 -0.85 1.89
N SER A 79 -12.51 -0.58 2.68
CA SER A 79 -13.62 -1.53 2.91
C SER A 79 -14.34 -1.99 1.64
N THR A 80 -14.24 -1.20 0.57
CA THR A 80 -14.86 -1.47 -0.73
C THR A 80 -13.98 -2.37 -1.62
N TYR A 81 -12.71 -2.58 -1.25
CA TYR A 81 -11.82 -3.47 -1.99
C TYR A 81 -12.17 -4.93 -1.69
N GLN A 82 -12.96 -5.54 -2.58
CA GLN A 82 -13.13 -6.97 -2.64
C GLN A 82 -12.36 -7.50 -3.85
N PRO A 83 -11.28 -8.26 -3.66
CA PRO A 83 -10.64 -8.92 -4.79
C PRO A 83 -11.67 -9.86 -5.41
N ALA A 84 -11.79 -9.83 -6.74
CA ALA A 84 -12.58 -10.82 -7.45
C ALA A 84 -12.01 -12.20 -7.10
N VAL A 85 -12.74 -12.96 -6.29
CA VAL A 85 -12.40 -14.35 -6.01
C VAL A 85 -12.74 -15.13 -7.26
N ILE A 86 -11.74 -15.38 -8.09
CA ILE A 86 -11.88 -16.32 -9.21
C ILE A 86 -12.19 -17.68 -8.58
N GLN A 87 -13.38 -18.21 -8.85
CA GLN A 87 -13.74 -19.51 -8.32
C GLN A 87 -12.93 -20.59 -9.03
N PRO A 88 -12.45 -21.63 -8.31
CA PRO A 88 -11.76 -22.74 -8.95
C PRO A 88 -12.69 -23.39 -10.01
N GLY A 89 -12.31 -23.24 -11.28
CA GLY A 89 -13.11 -23.69 -12.43
C GLY A 89 -13.51 -22.58 -13.40
N GLU A 90 -13.37 -21.31 -13.03
CA GLU A 90 -13.55 -20.19 -13.95
C GLU A 90 -12.30 -20.01 -14.84
N GLU A 91 -12.50 -20.05 -16.15
CA GLU A 91 -11.45 -19.83 -17.15
C GLU A 91 -11.31 -18.32 -17.39
N LEU A 92 -10.14 -17.76 -17.07
CA LEU A 92 -9.87 -16.35 -17.30
C LEU A 92 -9.50 -16.18 -18.78
N LEU A 93 -10.43 -15.64 -19.56
CA LEU A 93 -10.18 -15.25 -20.94
C LEU A 93 -9.49 -13.88 -20.93
N LEU A 94 -8.20 -13.87 -21.24
CA LEU A 94 -7.44 -12.63 -21.44
C LEU A 94 -7.45 -12.31 -22.93
N ASP A 95 -8.13 -11.24 -23.31
CA ASP A 95 -7.92 -10.64 -24.63
C ASP A 95 -6.59 -9.88 -24.56
N LEU A 96 -5.53 -10.55 -25.02
CA LEU A 96 -4.23 -9.93 -25.24
C LEU A 96 -4.32 -9.17 -26.56
N ASP A 97 -4.06 -7.86 -26.54
CA ASP A 97 -4.24 -6.88 -27.63
C ASP A 97 -3.40 -7.11 -28.91
N ALA A 98 -3.03 -8.35 -29.22
CA ALA A 98 -2.35 -8.76 -30.45
C ALA A 98 -3.14 -9.82 -31.25
N GLY A 99 -4.46 -9.89 -31.06
CA GLY A 99 -5.33 -10.78 -31.85
C GLY A 99 -5.16 -12.28 -31.54
N GLN A 100 -4.46 -12.63 -30.46
CA GLN A 100 -4.25 -14.01 -30.03
C GLN A 100 -5.05 -14.27 -28.76
N ARG A 101 -6.20 -14.96 -28.91
CA ARG A 101 -6.99 -15.45 -27.77
C ARG A 101 -6.21 -16.56 -27.07
N GLY A 102 -5.68 -16.27 -25.90
CA GLY A 102 -5.10 -17.28 -25.01
C GLY A 102 -6.07 -17.56 -23.86
N SER A 103 -6.20 -18.83 -23.46
CA SER A 103 -6.85 -19.16 -22.19
C SER A 103 -5.81 -19.52 -21.14
N LEU A 104 -5.93 -18.91 -19.97
CA LEU A 104 -5.07 -19.19 -18.82
C LEU A 104 -5.88 -20.00 -17.83
N ARG A 105 -5.50 -21.27 -17.63
CA ARG A 105 -6.08 -22.11 -16.57
C ARG A 105 -5.25 -21.97 -15.32
N LEU A 106 -5.86 -21.48 -14.25
CA LEU A 106 -5.24 -21.47 -12.93
C LEU A 106 -5.13 -22.92 -12.42
N VAL A 107 -3.92 -23.50 -12.45
CA VAL A 107 -3.64 -24.82 -11.86
C VAL A 107 -2.95 -24.59 -10.51
N GLY A 108 -3.73 -24.30 -9.48
CA GLY A 108 -3.22 -24.05 -8.13
C GLY A 108 -3.77 -25.04 -7.10
N LYS A 109 -2.90 -25.63 -6.28
CA LYS A 109 -3.30 -26.29 -5.03
C LYS A 109 -3.64 -25.22 -4.00
N ARG A 110 -4.83 -25.30 -3.40
CA ARG A 110 -5.23 -24.51 -2.22
C ARG A 110 -4.15 -24.69 -1.14
N LEU A 111 -3.43 -23.62 -0.79
CA LEU A 111 -2.77 -23.56 0.52
C LEU A 111 -3.89 -23.39 1.54
N ALA A 112 -4.04 -24.37 2.42
CA ALA A 112 -5.04 -24.32 3.48
C ALA A 112 -4.73 -23.12 4.38
N VAL A 113 -5.61 -22.14 4.40
CA VAL A 113 -5.62 -21.11 5.44
C VAL A 113 -6.03 -21.84 6.73
N PRO A 114 -5.18 -21.90 7.77
CA PRO A 114 -5.60 -22.49 9.03
C PRO A 114 -6.79 -21.69 9.58
N PRO A 115 -7.82 -22.36 10.13
CA PRO A 115 -8.96 -21.66 10.71
C PRO A 115 -8.48 -20.73 11.83
N ALA A 116 -9.06 -19.53 11.88
CA ALA A 116 -8.85 -18.60 12.97
C ALA A 116 -9.13 -19.31 14.30
N VAL A 117 -8.19 -19.22 15.23
CA VAL A 117 -8.34 -19.74 16.58
C VAL A 117 -9.49 -18.98 17.25
N GLU A 118 -10.65 -19.64 17.39
CA GLU A 118 -11.70 -19.19 18.30
C GLU A 118 -11.11 -19.21 19.71
N GLN A 119 -10.78 -18.02 20.25
CA GLN A 119 -10.52 -17.88 21.68
C GLN A 119 -11.86 -18.09 22.41
N SER A 120 -12.10 -19.36 22.75
CA SER A 120 -13.11 -19.77 23.71
C SER A 120 -12.44 -19.91 25.07
N GLY A 121 -12.98 -19.18 26.06
CA GLY A 121 -12.58 -19.26 27.46
C GLY A 121 -12.54 -17.86 28.06
N GLY A 122 -13.46 -17.46 28.93
CA GLY A 122 -14.40 -18.21 29.74
C GLY A 122 -14.48 -17.47 31.07
N CYS A 123 -15.66 -16.92 31.38
CA CYS A 123 -15.96 -16.42 32.71
C CYS A 123 -15.74 -17.53 33.74
N SER A 124 -14.92 -17.27 34.75
CA SER A 124 -15.11 -17.68 36.15
C SER A 124 -14.21 -16.85 37.05
#